data_AF-A0A256ISB1-F1
#
_entry.id   AF-A0A256ISB1-F1
#
_cell.length_a   1.000
_cell.length_b   1.000
_cell.length_c   1.000
_cell.angle_alpha   90.00
_cell.angle_beta   90.00
_cell.angle_gamma   90.00
#
_symmetry.space_group_name_H-M   'P 1'
#
loop_
_entity.id
_entity.type
_entity.pdbx_description
1 polymer ?
#
loop_
_entity_poly.entity_id
_entity_poly.type
_entity_poly.pdbx_seq_one_letter_code
_entity_poly.pdbx_strand_id
1 'polypeptide(L)'
;MEIERAREDVVVAASAGVSTVAVAILSRFVSEITVGSLPSLAPLAVYFAYLFTRKGGPYGPIDTPRNWAALAVAVGVVVLAVGTTGAI
;
A
#
# COMPACT_ATOMS: atom_id res chain seq x y z
N MET A 1 -21.44 5.67 14.10
CA MET A 1 -20.20 4.94 14.47
C MET A 1 -19.80 3.84 13.49
N GLU A 2 -20.60 3.52 12.47
CA GLU A 2 -20.21 2.58 11.40
C GLU A 2 -19.63 3.30 10.17
N ILE A 3 -20.22 4.46 9.81
CA ILE A 3 -19.74 5.30 8.69
C ILE A 3 -18.31 5.82 8.93
N GLU A 4 -17.95 6.19 10.16
CA GLU A 4 -16.58 6.62 10.48
C GLU A 4 -15.55 5.52 10.19
N ARG A 5 -15.85 4.27 10.60
CA ARG A 5 -15.00 3.12 10.30
C ARG A 5 -14.93 2.83 8.80
N ALA A 6 -16.07 2.93 8.10
CA ALA A 6 -16.10 2.76 6.65
C ALA A 6 -15.26 3.83 5.95
N ARG A 7 -15.30 5.08 6.42
CA ARG A 7 -14.49 6.18 5.89
C ARG A 7 -13.00 5.93 6.09
N GLU A 8 -12.60 5.46 7.26
CA GLU A 8 -11.22 5.08 7.55
C GLU A 8 -10.73 3.93 6.66
N ASP A 9 -11.56 2.91 6.48
CA ASP A 9 -11.25 1.75 5.63
C ASP A 9 -11.06 2.15 4.16
N VAL A 10 -11.97 3.00 3.65
CA VAL A 10 -11.87 3.57 2.30
C VAL A 10 -10.56 4.33 2.09
N VAL A 11 -10.07 5.05 3.11
CA VAL A 11 -8.79 5.77 2.99
C VAL A 11 -7.61 4.81 2.83
N VAL A 12 -7.56 3.72 3.60
CA VAL A 12 -6.48 2.73 3.48
C VAL A 12 -6.57 1.98 2.16
N ALA A 13 -7.78 1.53 1.79
CA ALA A 13 -8.04 0.85 0.52
C ALA A 13 -7.68 1.72 -0.69
N ALA A 14 -8.10 2.99 -0.69
CA ALA A 14 -7.78 3.94 -1.75
C ALA A 14 -6.26 4.20 -1.82
N SER A 15 -5.59 4.33 -0.68
CA SER A 15 -4.13 4.55 -0.65
C SER A 15 -3.36 3.37 -1.23
N ALA A 16 -3.74 2.14 -0.86
CA ALA A 16 -3.15 0.92 -1.41
C ALA A 16 -3.43 0.78 -2.92
N GLY A 17 -4.69 0.98 -3.33
CA GLY A 17 -5.09 0.89 -4.74
C GLY A 17 -4.38 1.93 -5.62
N VAL A 18 -4.38 3.20 -5.21
CA VAL A 18 -3.69 4.28 -5.94
C VAL A 18 -2.19 4.01 -6.01
N SER A 19 -1.57 3.53 -4.92
CA SER A 19 -0.14 3.20 -4.92
C SER A 19 0.19 2.06 -5.88
N THR A 20 -0.61 0.99 -5.92
CA THR A 20 -0.42 -0.10 -6.88
C THR A 20 -0.59 0.36 -8.32
N VAL A 21 -1.61 1.17 -8.61
CA VAL A 21 -1.81 1.73 -9.95
C VAL A 21 -0.66 2.65 -10.35
N ALA A 22 -0.19 3.50 -9.44
CA ALA A 22 0.95 4.37 -9.68
C ALA A 22 2.22 3.57 -9.98
N VAL A 23 2.50 2.51 -9.21
CA VAL A 23 3.63 1.60 -9.47
C VAL A 23 3.53 0.98 -10.86
N ALA A 24 2.35 0.46 -11.23
CA ALA A 24 2.15 -0.17 -12.53
C ALA A 24 2.31 0.81 -13.70
N ILE A 25 1.80 2.04 -13.57
CA ILE A 25 1.96 3.09 -14.59
C ILE A 25 3.43 3.45 -14.71
N LEU A 26 4.10 3.75 -13.60
CA LEU A 26 5.50 4.19 -13.63
C LEU A 26 6.43 3.09 -14.17
N SER A 27 6.25 1.84 -13.73
CA SER A 27 6.99 0.68 -14.28
C SER A 27 6.78 0.51 -15.79
N ARG A 28 5.60 0.86 -16.31
CA ARG A 28 5.32 0.71 -17.74
C ARG A 28 5.83 1.86 -18.61
N PHE A 29 5.83 3.08 -18.09
CA PHE A 29 6.11 4.29 -18.88
C PHE A 29 7.49 4.90 -18.62
N VAL A 30 8.17 4.52 -17.54
CA VAL A 30 9.50 5.04 -17.19
C VAL A 30 10.53 3.94 -17.47
N SER A 31 11.37 4.13 -18.48
CA SER A 31 12.35 3.12 -18.93
C SER A 31 13.39 2.74 -17.87
N GLU A 32 13.63 3.59 -16.88
CA GLU A 32 14.53 3.35 -15.76
C GLU A 32 13.90 2.50 -14.64
N ILE A 33 12.59 2.29 -14.67
CA ILE A 33 11.85 1.56 -13.63
C ILE A 33 11.35 0.26 -14.22
N THR A 34 11.95 -0.85 -13.83
CA THR A 34 11.40 -2.19 -14.11
C THR A 34 10.92 -2.77 -12.80
N VAL A 35 9.66 -3.18 -12.74
CA VAL A 35 9.07 -3.82 -11.55
C VAL A 35 8.28 -5.03 -12.01
N GLY A 36 8.59 -6.21 -11.46
CA GLY A 36 7.84 -7.42 -11.71
C GLY A 36 6.37 -7.35 -11.27
N SER A 37 5.57 -8.31 -11.73
CA SER A 37 4.15 -8.39 -11.38
C SER A 37 3.92 -8.61 -9.89
N LEU A 38 4.70 -9.47 -9.23
CA LEU A 38 4.57 -9.74 -7.80
C LEU A 38 4.85 -8.49 -6.93
N PRO A 39 5.99 -7.80 -7.08
CA PRO A 39 6.29 -6.61 -6.29
C PRO A 39 5.31 -5.46 -6.49
N SER A 40 4.69 -5.34 -7.68
CA SER A 40 3.67 -4.31 -7.95
C SER A 40 2.43 -4.41 -7.05
N LEU A 41 2.17 -5.59 -6.48
CA LEU A 41 1.05 -5.85 -5.58
C LEU A 41 1.40 -5.60 -4.10
N ALA A 42 2.65 -5.24 -3.77
CA ALA A 42 3.06 -5.02 -2.39
C ALA A 42 2.21 -3.98 -1.63
N PRO A 43 1.77 -2.85 -2.23
CA PRO A 43 0.86 -1.93 -1.54
C PRO A 43 -0.49 -2.57 -1.16
N LEU A 44 -1.00 -3.52 -1.93
CA LEU A 44 -2.22 -4.26 -1.59
C LEU A 44 -1.99 -5.22 -0.42
N ALA A 45 -0.80 -5.83 -0.30
CA ALA A 45 -0.47 -6.67 0.85
C ALA A 45 -0.56 -5.90 2.18
N VAL A 46 -0.23 -4.59 2.17
CA VAL A 46 -0.40 -3.70 3.31
C VAL A 46 -1.87 -3.55 3.71
N TYR A 47 -2.77 -3.40 2.73
CA TYR A 47 -4.20 -3.35 2.99
C TYR A 47 -4.74 -4.66 3.54
N PHE A 48 -4.29 -5.81 3.01
CA PHE A 48 -4.66 -7.11 3.58
C PHE A 48 -4.18 -7.25 5.03
N ALA A 49 -2.93 -6.87 5.32
CA ALA A 49 -2.40 -6.86 6.68
C ALA A 49 -3.27 -6.01 7.62
N TYR A 50 -3.65 -4.80 7.18
CA TYR A 50 -4.59 -3.93 7.90
C TYR A 50 -5.93 -4.61 8.21
N LEU A 51 -6.52 -5.31 7.24
CA LEU A 51 -7.80 -6.02 7.44
C LEU A 51 -7.70 -7.15 8.47
N PHE A 52 -6.58 -7.89 8.48
CA PHE A 52 -6.37 -9.02 9.39
C PHE A 52 -5.95 -8.57 10.79
N THR A 53 -5.16 -7.50 10.94
CA THR A 53 -4.77 -6.99 12.25
C THR A 53 -5.94 -6.32 12.97
N ARG A 54 -6.73 -5.50 12.28
CA ARG A 54 -7.85 -4.78 12.92
C ARG A 54 -9.08 -5.63 13.25
N LYS A 55 -9.24 -6.83 12.68
CA LYS A 55 -10.40 -7.67 12.98
C LYS A 55 -10.29 -8.52 14.26
N GLY A 56 -9.14 -8.54 14.96
CA GLY A 56 -9.02 -9.38 16.16
C GLY A 56 -7.84 -9.14 17.12
N GLY A 57 -6.97 -8.15 16.88
CA GLY A 57 -5.80 -7.89 17.73
C GLY A 57 -6.00 -6.75 18.74
N PRO A 58 -5.25 -6.73 19.87
CA PRO A 58 -5.23 -5.59 20.79
C PRO A 58 -4.69 -4.36 20.06
N TYR A 59 -5.54 -3.34 19.86
CA TYR A 59 -5.17 -2.10 19.18
C TYR A 59 -4.08 -1.39 19.98
N GLY A 60 -2.84 -1.45 19.48
CA GLY A 60 -1.77 -0.61 19.97
C GLY A 60 -2.02 0.85 19.58
N PRO A 61 -1.49 1.84 20.33
CA PRO A 61 -1.65 3.27 20.02
C PRO A 61 -1.09 3.67 18.64
N ILE A 62 -0.32 2.80 17.99
CA ILE A 62 0.29 3.02 16.67
C ILE A 62 -0.62 2.48 15.53
N ASP A 63 -1.65 1.68 15.85
CA ASP A 63 -2.51 0.97 14.88
C ASP A 63 -3.68 1.85 14.37
N THR A 64 -3.33 3.01 13.82
CA THR A 64 -4.29 3.98 13.28
C THR A 64 -4.41 3.83 11.75
N PRO A 65 -5.58 4.12 11.15
CA PRO A 65 -5.78 3.92 9.71
C PRO A 65 -4.88 4.86 8.89
N ARG A 66 -4.57 6.04 9.43
CA ARG A 66 -3.63 6.99 8.81
C ARG A 66 -2.23 6.40 8.68
N ASN A 67 -1.76 5.67 9.69
CA ASN A 67 -0.44 5.04 9.64
C ASN A 67 -0.39 3.93 8.59
N TRP A 68 -1.47 3.14 8.46
CA TRP A 68 -1.59 2.12 7.41
C TRP A 68 -1.66 2.70 6.00
N ALA A 69 -2.40 3.80 5.83
CA ALA A 69 -2.44 4.53 4.56
C ALA A 69 -1.04 5.06 4.19
N ALA A 70 -0.34 5.68 5.14
CA ALA A 70 1.04 6.13 4.95
C ALA A 70 1.99 4.98 4.64
N LEU A 71 1.82 3.82 5.29
CA LEU A 71 2.62 2.62 5.05
C LEU A 71 2.39 2.07 3.64
N ALA A 72 1.14 2.04 3.15
CA ALA A 72 0.83 1.59 1.80
C ALA A 72 1.52 2.47 0.73
N VAL A 73 1.49 3.79 0.94
CA VAL A 73 2.20 4.75 0.08
C VAL A 73 3.71 4.56 0.17
N ALA A 74 4.25 4.41 1.39
CA ALA A 74 5.68 4.20 1.60
C ALA A 74 6.18 2.92 0.91
N VAL A 75 5.41 1.83 0.98
CA VAL A 75 5.71 0.58 0.28
C VAL A 75 5.71 0.81 -1.24
N GLY A 76 4.75 1.55 -1.78
CA GLY A 76 4.75 1.92 -3.20
C GLY A 76 6.03 2.67 -3.62
N VAL A 77 6.46 3.65 -2.81
CA VAL A 77 7.71 4.39 -3.04
C VAL A 77 8.93 3.49 -2.97
N VAL A 78 9.00 2.58 -1.99
CA VAL A 78 10.10 1.61 -1.87
C VAL A 78 10.14 0.68 -3.08
N VAL A 79 9.01 0.16 -3.54
CA VAL A 79 8.96 -0.70 -4.73
C VAL A 79 9.50 0.04 -5.95
N LEU A 80 9.13 1.30 -6.14
CA LEU A 80 9.67 2.11 -7.24
C LEU A 80 11.18 2.32 -7.11
N ALA A 81 11.66 2.66 -5.91
CA ALA A 81 13.08 2.89 -5.64
C ALA A 81 13.94 1.63 -5.79
N VAL A 82 13.37 0.45 -5.54
CA VAL A 82 14.06 -0.82 -5.77
C VAL A 82 14.00 -1.19 -7.27
N GLY A 83 12.89 -0.92 -7.94
CA GLY A 83 12.74 -1.12 -9.39
C GLY A 83 13.73 -0.31 -10.24
N THR A 84 14.19 0.86 -9.75
CA THR A 84 15.26 1.62 -10.44
C THR A 84 16.64 0.96 -10.36
N THR A 85 16.84 0.04 -9.41
CA THR A 85 18.09 -0.71 -9.26
C THR A 85 18.09 -2.03 -10.06
N GLY A 86 16.94 -2.41 -10.64
CA GLY A 86 16.75 -3.67 -11.38
C GLY A 86 16.70 -4.91 -10.48
N ALA A 87 16.53 -4.75 -9.17
CA ALA A 87 16.51 -5.85 -8.21
C ALA A 87 15.19 -6.62 -8.15
N ILE A 88 14.08 -6.05 -8.66
CA ILE A 88 12.72 -6.64 -8.61
C ILE A 88 11.91 -6.34 -9.88
#